data_AF-A0A924G5K6-F1
#
_entry.id   AF-A0A924G5K6-F1
#
_cell.length_a   1.000
_cell.length_b   1.000
_cell.length_c   1.000
_cell.angle_alpha   90.00
_cell.angle_beta   90.00
_cell.angle_gamma   90.00
#
_symmetry.space_group_name_H-M   'P 1'
#
loop_
_entity.id
_entity.type
_entity.pdbx_description
1 polymer ?
#
loop_
_entity_poly.entity_id
_entity_poly.type
_entity_poly.pdbx_seq_one_letter_code
_entity_poly.pdbx_strand_id
1 'polypeptide(L)'
;MIAPRIIAMIINEAYFGLEDGISTKQEIDTAMKLGTNYPCGPFEWAEKIGKSKILNLLNQLSNYDKRYMPCKLLKQEAIDTLTT
;
A
#
# COMPACT_ATOMS: atom_id res chain seq x y z
N MET A 1 -3.85 8.48 15.66
CA MET A 1 -4.04 7.06 15.26
C MET A 1 -2.76 6.52 14.66
N ILE A 2 -2.11 5.52 15.29
CA ILE A 2 -0.79 5.01 14.85
C ILE A 2 -0.89 3.87 13.83
N ALA A 3 -1.78 2.90 14.05
CA ALA A 3 -1.86 1.70 13.21
C ALA A 3 -2.19 1.98 11.73
N PRO A 4 -3.18 2.84 11.38
CA PRO A 4 -3.49 3.11 9.96
C PRO A 4 -2.34 3.76 9.21
N ARG A 5 -1.53 4.58 9.90
CA ARG A 5 -0.34 5.21 9.32
C ARG A 5 0.73 4.18 8.98
N ILE A 6 0.97 3.23 9.89
CA ILE A 6 1.95 2.16 9.69
C ILE A 6 1.50 1.24 8.56
N ILE A 7 0.25 0.78 8.58
CA ILE A 7 -0.28 -0.11 7.54
C ILE A 7 -0.27 0.58 6.17
N ALA A 8 -0.68 1.84 6.07
CA ALA A 8 -0.62 2.58 4.81
C ALA A 8 0.81 2.69 4.26
N MET A 9 1.82 2.88 5.13
CA MET A 9 3.22 2.91 4.70
C MET A 9 3.73 1.54 4.24
N ILE A 10 3.36 0.45 4.93
CA ILE A 10 3.72 -0.91 4.50
C ILE A 10 3.14 -1.21 3.12
N ILE A 11 1.89 -0.82 2.89
CA ILE A 11 1.23 -0.97 1.59
C ILE A 11 1.95 -0.11 0.54
N ASN A 12 2.26 1.15 0.86
CA ASN A 12 2.94 2.05 -0.06
C ASN A 12 4.33 1.51 -0.48
N GLU A 13 5.08 0.96 0.48
CA GLU A 13 6.39 0.34 0.22
C GLU A 13 6.28 -0.90 -0.67
N ALA A 14 5.27 -1.74 -0.43
CA ALA A 14 4.99 -2.89 -1.28
C ALA A 14 4.69 -2.47 -2.73
N TYR A 15 3.97 -1.36 -2.92
CA TYR A 15 3.73 -0.79 -4.25
C TYR A 15 5.00 -0.27 -4.92
N PHE A 16 5.95 0.33 -4.17
CA PHE A 16 7.26 0.67 -4.74
C PHE A 16 8.03 -0.57 -5.18
N GLY A 17 8.09 -1.61 -4.34
CA GLY A 17 8.75 -2.86 -4.71
C GLY A 17 8.15 -3.53 -5.95
N LEU A 18 6.82 -3.41 -6.13
CA LEU A 18 6.14 -3.87 -7.33
C LEU A 18 6.45 -3.00 -8.55
N GLU A 19 6.40 -1.67 -8.40
CA GLU A 19 6.70 -0.70 -9.47
C GLU A 19 8.13 -0.84 -10.00
N ASP A 20 9.08 -1.10 -9.12
CA ASP A 20 10.49 -1.34 -9.45
C ASP A 20 10.76 -2.76 -9.99
N GLY A 21 9.73 -3.61 -10.08
CA GLY A 21 9.85 -4.98 -10.60
C GLY A 21 10.65 -5.93 -9.70
N ILE A 22 10.77 -5.63 -8.41
CA ILE A 22 11.56 -6.44 -7.45
C ILE A 22 10.92 -7.82 -7.25
N SER A 23 9.59 -7.89 -7.21
CA SER A 23 8.84 -9.13 -7.01
C SER A 23 7.36 -8.95 -7.40
N THR A 24 6.60 -10.04 -7.44
CA THR A 24 5.16 -10.02 -7.76
C THR A 24 4.29 -9.74 -6.52
N LYS A 25 3.03 -9.30 -6.72
CA LYS A 25 2.08 -9.08 -5.62
C LYS A 25 1.93 -10.31 -4.70
N GLN A 26 1.75 -11.50 -5.30
CA GLN A 26 1.61 -12.76 -4.56
C GLN A 26 2.85 -13.08 -3.71
N GLU A 27 4.04 -12.90 -4.27
CA GLU A 27 5.29 -13.20 -3.57
C GLU A 27 5.54 -12.22 -2.42
N ILE A 28 5.30 -10.92 -2.65
CA ILE A 28 5.41 -9.89 -1.61
C ILE A 28 4.42 -10.18 -0.46
N ASP A 29 3.17 -10.51 -0.77
CA ASP A 29 2.18 -10.89 0.24
C ASP A 29 2.60 -12.14 1.02
N THR A 30 3.14 -13.14 0.32
CA THR A 30 3.63 -14.38 0.94
C THR A 30 4.82 -14.10 1.85
N ALA A 31 5.78 -13.29 1.39
CA ALA A 31 6.96 -12.90 2.16
C ALA A 31 6.58 -12.13 3.42
N MET A 32 5.62 -11.19 3.35
CA MET A 32 5.18 -10.44 4.53
C MET A 32 4.39 -11.31 5.51
N LYS A 33 3.57 -12.25 5.02
CA LYS A 33 2.87 -13.18 5.92
C LYS A 33 3.83 -14.14 6.62
N LEU A 34 4.73 -14.79 5.88
CA LEU A 34 5.60 -15.84 6.43
C LEU A 34 6.85 -15.26 7.10
N GLY A 35 7.42 -14.18 6.56
CA GLY A 35 8.65 -13.56 7.05
C GLY A 35 8.45 -12.62 8.23
N THR A 36 7.30 -11.94 8.32
CA THR A 36 7.01 -10.98 9.41
C THR A 36 5.80 -11.36 10.26
N ASN A 37 5.24 -12.55 10.04
CA ASN A 37 4.07 -13.09 10.76
C ASN A 37 2.84 -12.15 10.73
N TYR A 38 2.65 -11.45 9.62
CA TYR A 38 1.46 -10.61 9.43
C TYR A 38 0.24 -11.46 9.08
N PRO A 39 -0.96 -11.12 9.59
CA PRO A 39 -2.18 -11.87 9.32
C PRO A 39 -2.65 -11.74 7.87
N CYS A 40 -2.22 -10.70 7.15
CA CYS A 40 -2.44 -10.52 5.73
C CYS A 40 -1.21 -9.86 5.10
N GLY A 41 -1.05 -10.05 3.79
CA GLY A 41 -0.05 -9.31 3.03
C GLY A 41 -0.47 -7.85 2.76
N PRO A 42 0.45 -6.96 2.36
CA PRO A 42 0.16 -5.59 1.99
C PRO A 42 -0.91 -5.45 0.90
N PHE A 43 -0.89 -6.26 -0.16
CA PHE A 43 -1.90 -6.17 -1.22
C PHE A 43 -3.25 -6.71 -0.77
N GLU A 44 -3.28 -7.82 -0.02
CA GLU A 44 -4.49 -8.27 0.67
C GLU A 44 -5.10 -7.20 1.59
N TRP A 45 -4.27 -6.47 2.36
CA TRP A 45 -4.76 -5.33 3.15
C TRP A 45 -5.28 -4.20 2.27
N ALA A 46 -4.60 -3.90 1.16
CA ALA A 46 -5.03 -2.86 0.23
C ALA A 46 -6.43 -3.13 -0.34
N GLU A 47 -6.70 -4.38 -0.72
CA GLU A 47 -8.03 -4.80 -1.20
C GLU A 47 -9.08 -4.76 -0.08
N LYS A 48 -8.76 -5.27 1.12
CA LYS A 48 -9.71 -5.29 2.26
C LYS A 48 -10.07 -3.88 2.76
N ILE A 49 -9.09 -2.98 2.82
CA ILE A 49 -9.29 -1.61 3.32
C ILE A 49 -9.89 -0.72 2.23
N GLY A 50 -9.45 -0.92 0.99
CA GLY A 50 -9.75 -0.09 -0.18
C GLY A 50 -8.61 0.87 -0.50
N LYS A 51 -8.05 0.74 -1.71
CA LYS A 51 -6.90 1.53 -2.21
C LYS A 51 -7.17 3.04 -2.18
N SER A 52 -8.39 3.47 -2.48
CA SER A 52 -8.78 4.89 -2.44
C SER A 52 -8.65 5.49 -1.04
N LYS A 53 -9.01 4.75 0.02
CA LYS A 53 -8.87 5.20 1.41
C LYS A 53 -7.41 5.31 1.82
N ILE A 54 -6.59 4.35 1.40
CA ILE A 54 -5.15 4.34 1.66
C ILE A 54 -4.48 5.52 0.96
N LEU A 55 -4.78 5.73 -0.33
CA LEU A 55 -4.27 6.85 -1.09
C LEU A 55 -4.67 8.20 -0.47
N ASN A 56 -5.92 8.34 -0.05
CA ASN A 56 -6.38 9.57 0.61
C ASN A 56 -5.60 9.83 1.90
N LEU A 57 -5.42 8.82 2.74
CA LEU A 57 -4.63 8.95 3.98
C LEU A 57 -3.17 9.33 3.69
N LEU A 58 -2.51 8.68 2.73
CA LEU A 58 -1.13 9.01 2.35
C LEU A 58 -1.02 10.45 1.83
N ASN A 59 -1.94 10.89 0.97
CA ASN A 59 -1.98 12.28 0.48
C ASN A 59 -2.12 13.27 1.65
N GLN A 60 -3.04 13.03 2.59
CA GLN A 60 -3.22 13.89 3.77
C GLN A 60 -1.94 13.96 4.62
N LEU A 61 -1.31 12.81 4.90
CA LEU A 61 -0.08 12.74 5.67
C LEU A 61 1.09 13.42 4.96
N SER A 62 1.11 13.35 3.63
CA SER A 62 2.19 13.87 2.81
C SER A 62 2.27 15.40 2.76
N ASN A 63 1.17 16.08 3.09
CA ASN A 63 1.14 17.54 3.29
C ASN A 63 1.99 17.98 4.50
N TYR A 64 2.23 17.07 5.45
CA TYR A 64 3.02 17.33 6.64
C TYR A 64 4.46 16.81 6.51
N ASP A 65 4.65 15.66 5.85
CA ASP A 65 5.98 15.04 5.67
C ASP A 65 6.04 14.23 4.37
N LYS A 66 7.03 14.55 3.53
CA LYS A 66 7.22 13.94 2.21
C LYS A 66 7.45 12.43 2.25
N ARG A 67 7.85 11.84 3.36
CA ARG A 67 8.01 10.38 3.48
C ARG A 67 6.70 9.60 3.23
N TYR A 68 5.55 10.27 3.35
CA TYR A 68 4.23 9.67 3.09
C TYR A 68 3.77 9.84 1.64
N MET A 69 4.64 10.31 0.73
CA MET A 69 4.32 10.43 -0.69
C MET A 69 3.84 9.08 -1.26
N PRO A 70 2.62 9.00 -1.82
CA PRO A 70 2.13 7.75 -2.36
C PRO A 70 2.86 7.38 -3.65
N CYS A 71 3.15 6.09 -3.81
CA CYS A 71 3.67 5.45 -5.02
C CYS A 71 2.77 5.76 -6.23
N LYS A 72 3.35 5.88 -7.43
CA LYS A 72 2.59 6.21 -8.64
C LYS A 72 1.69 5.05 -9.05
N LEU A 73 2.17 3.82 -9.00
CA LEU A 73 1.36 2.63 -9.27
C LEU A 73 0.14 2.51 -8.32
N LEU A 74 0.31 2.79 -7.03
CA LEU A 74 -0.82 2.84 -6.09
C LEU A 74 -1.85 3.90 -6.49
N LYS A 75 -1.40 5.07 -6.94
CA LYS A 75 -2.31 6.13 -7.44
C LYS A 75 -3.12 5.66 -8.63
N GLN A 76 -2.47 4.98 -9.59
CA GLN A 76 -3.12 4.48 -10.80
C GLN A 76 -4.20 3.45 -10.46
N GLU A 77 -3.86 2.40 -9.71
CA GLU A 77 -4.83 1.35 -9.37
C GLU A 77 -6.00 1.84 -8.51
N ALA A 78 -5.77 2.83 -7.65
CA ALA A 78 -6.82 3.42 -6.83
C ALA A 78 -7.85 4.20 -7.67
N ILE A 79 -7.44 4.77 -8.81
CA ILE A 79 -8.32 5.49 -9.74
C ILE A 79 -9.14 4.49 -10.57
N ASP A 80 -8.53 3.42 -11.08
CA ASP A 80 -9.21 2.40 -11.89
C ASP A 80 -10.36 1.72 -11.13
N THR A 81 -10.25 1.64 -9.81
CA THR A 81 -11.29 1.09 -8.91
C THR A 81 -12.53 2.00 -8.79
N LEU A 82 -12.45 3.27 -9.19
CA LEU A 82 -13.58 4.22 -9.16
C LEU A 82 -14.38 4.25 -10.45
N THR A 83 -13.83 3.69 -11.54
CA THR A 83 -14.43 3.69 -12.88
C THR A 83 -15.14 2.38 -13.24
N THR A 84 -15.16 1.41 -12.32
CA THR A 84 -15.81 0.10 -12.47
C THR A 84 -16.92 -0.04 -11.44
#